data_AF-A0A7G8IL15-F1
#
_entry.id   AF-A0A7G8IL15-F1
#
_cell.length_a   1.000
_cell.length_b   1.000
_cell.length_c   1.000
_cell.angle_alpha   90.00
_cell.angle_beta   90.00
_cell.angle_gamma   90.00
#
_symmetry.space_group_name_H-M   'P 1'
#
loop_
_entity.id
_entity.type
_entity.pdbx_description
1 polymer ?
#
loop_
_entity_poly.entity_id
_entity_poly.type
_entity_poly.pdbx_seq_one_letter_code
_entity_poly.pdbx_strand_id
1 'polypeptide(L)'
;MGVRMSNSLVEVDSRPLKQPGQDVPFLAQVNTPSQRQGQADVASALRIVRLLSVITGLLFTMGPTPPVRAEPSMPMAQPHAANLARMRAESLNGGLTSYRAAGCMYETGARACLVSSTSESFTFRFRGGAPGWEQQKPPKPSLETTVVVSKDGTRILAVPYNGPIR
;
A
#
# COMPACT_ATOMS: atom_id res chain seq x y z
N MET A 1 -12.10 52.34 55.02
CA MET A 1 -11.23 52.70 53.89
C MET A 1 -11.06 51.47 53.01
N GLY A 2 -11.65 51.47 51.80
CA GLY A 2 -11.54 50.38 50.84
C GLY A 2 -10.42 50.63 49.83
N VAL A 3 -9.73 49.57 49.41
CA VAL A 3 -8.90 49.61 48.19
C VAL A 3 -9.10 48.32 47.40
N ARG A 4 -9.80 48.55 46.29
CA ARG A 4 -9.98 47.86 45.01
C ARG A 4 -9.28 46.52 44.76
N MET A 5 -10.12 45.54 44.45
CA MET A 5 -9.83 44.39 43.60
C MET A 5 -9.52 44.87 42.17
N SER A 6 -8.45 44.36 41.56
CA SER A 6 -8.22 44.45 40.11
C SER A 6 -8.24 43.04 39.53
N ASN A 7 -9.43 42.62 39.10
CA ASN A 7 -9.66 41.41 38.34
C ASN A 7 -9.35 41.73 36.87
N SER A 8 -8.24 41.23 36.34
CA SER A 8 -7.83 41.48 34.96
C SER A 8 -8.55 40.48 34.05
N LEU A 9 -9.74 40.84 33.58
CA LEU A 9 -10.44 40.15 32.49
C LEU A 9 -9.63 40.34 31.20
N VAL A 10 -9.08 39.24 30.67
CA VAL A 10 -8.55 39.19 29.31
C VAL A 10 -9.76 39.02 28.38
N GLU A 11 -10.10 40.10 27.69
CA GLU A 11 -11.13 40.15 26.66
C GLU A 11 -10.68 39.32 25.44
N VAL A 12 -11.31 38.17 25.23
CA VAL A 12 -11.09 37.33 24.03
C VAL A 12 -11.93 37.90 22.90
N ASP A 13 -11.32 38.77 22.09
CA ASP A 13 -11.88 39.33 20.84
C ASP A 13 -12.23 38.19 19.87
N SER A 14 -13.49 37.81 19.87
CA SER A 14 -14.06 36.77 19.02
C SER A 14 -14.45 37.37 17.67
N ARG A 15 -13.47 37.72 16.84
CA ARG A 15 -13.71 38.08 15.43
C ARG A 15 -13.51 36.86 14.53
N PRO A 16 -14.47 36.54 13.64
CA PRO A 16 -14.29 35.47 12.68
C PRO A 16 -13.19 35.84 11.68
N LEU A 17 -12.16 35.00 11.60
CA LEU A 17 -11.14 35.07 10.56
C LEU A 17 -11.80 34.80 9.20
N LYS A 18 -11.84 35.85 8.36
CA LYS A 18 -12.26 35.80 6.97
C LYS A 18 -11.30 34.90 6.19
N GLN A 19 -11.80 33.78 5.68
CA GLN A 19 -11.05 32.86 4.82
C GLN A 19 -10.76 33.52 3.46
N PRO A 20 -9.50 33.66 3.03
CA PRO A 20 -9.18 34.06 1.67
C PRO A 20 -8.96 32.82 0.78
N GLY A 21 -9.62 32.80 -0.38
CA GLY A 21 -9.17 32.02 -1.54
C GLY A 21 -9.83 30.65 -1.75
N GLN A 22 -11.15 30.63 -1.93
CA GLN A 22 -11.73 29.69 -2.90
C GLN A 22 -11.43 30.25 -4.28
N ASP A 23 -10.55 29.61 -5.04
CA ASP A 23 -10.45 29.69 -6.50
C ASP A 23 -9.38 28.68 -6.98
N VAL A 24 -9.73 27.39 -6.99
CA VAL A 24 -9.02 26.39 -7.80
C VAL A 24 -9.92 26.02 -8.98
N PRO A 25 -9.50 26.27 -10.23
CA PRO A 25 -10.30 25.88 -11.38
C PRO A 25 -10.31 24.34 -11.51
N PHE A 26 -11.49 23.77 -11.30
CA PHE A 26 -11.86 22.41 -11.70
C PHE A 26 -11.97 22.35 -13.23
N LEU A 27 -10.89 21.95 -13.89
CA LEU A 27 -10.82 21.52 -15.30
C LEU A 27 -9.75 20.43 -15.36
N ALA A 28 -9.91 19.22 -15.88
CA ALA A 28 -11.00 18.60 -16.61
C ALA A 28 -10.91 17.08 -16.37
N GLN A 29 -12.06 16.41 -16.26
CA GLN A 29 -12.10 14.95 -16.32
C GLN A 29 -11.71 14.51 -17.73
N VAL A 30 -10.60 13.78 -17.83
CA VAL A 30 -10.26 13.04 -19.04
C VAL A 30 -11.21 11.85 -19.10
N ASN A 31 -12.29 12.01 -19.86
CA ASN A 31 -13.16 10.91 -20.27
C ASN A 31 -12.35 9.94 -21.13
N THR A 32 -11.98 8.79 -20.58
CA THR A 32 -11.56 7.63 -21.37
C THR A 32 -12.78 7.02 -22.06
N PRO A 33 -12.78 6.87 -23.40
CA PRO A 33 -13.83 6.15 -24.09
C PRO A 33 -13.74 4.66 -23.74
N SER A 34 -14.83 4.17 -23.12
CA SER A 34 -15.18 2.76 -23.02
C SER A 34 -15.17 2.16 -24.43
N GLN A 35 -14.11 1.42 -24.75
CA GLN A 35 -14.01 0.66 -26.00
C GLN A 35 -15.18 -0.32 -26.08
N ARG A 36 -15.97 -0.13 -27.13
CA ARG A 36 -17.10 -0.95 -27.51
C ARG A 36 -16.66 -2.39 -27.73
N GLN A 37 -17.56 -3.28 -27.32
CA GLN A 37 -17.69 -4.66 -27.77
C GLN A 37 -17.32 -4.82 -29.24
N GLY A 38 -16.30 -5.64 -29.46
CA GLY A 38 -15.83 -6.07 -30.77
C GLY A 38 -15.03 -7.35 -30.60
N GLN A 39 -15.67 -8.41 -30.11
CA GLN A 39 -15.13 -9.77 -30.23
C GLN A 39 -16.20 -10.65 -30.87
N ALA A 40 -16.08 -10.67 -32.20
CA ALA A 40 -16.56 -11.66 -33.16
C ALA A 40 -17.48 -12.78 -32.66
N ASP A 41 -18.68 -12.76 -33.23
CA ASP A 41 -19.41 -13.89 -33.79
C ASP A 41 -18.60 -15.21 -33.87
N VAL A 42 -18.75 -16.07 -32.86
CA VAL A 42 -18.51 -17.51 -33.04
C VAL A 42 -19.82 -18.13 -33.53
N ALA A 43 -19.84 -18.34 -34.83
CA ALA A 43 -20.89 -18.97 -35.61
C ALA A 43 -21.70 -20.04 -34.86
N SER A 44 -22.96 -19.72 -34.60
CA SER A 44 -24.04 -20.71 -34.55
C SER A 44 -24.16 -21.35 -35.93
N ALA A 45 -23.48 -22.48 -36.14
CA ALA A 45 -23.75 -23.38 -37.25
C ALA A 45 -23.72 -24.83 -36.76
N LEU A 46 -24.50 -25.12 -35.71
CA LEU A 46 -24.85 -26.50 -35.35
C LEU A 46 -25.83 -27.02 -36.42
N ARG A 47 -25.30 -27.56 -37.51
CA ARG A 47 -26.03 -28.37 -38.49
C ARG A 47 -25.51 -29.79 -38.46
N ILE A 48 -25.96 -30.60 -37.50
CA ILE A 48 -26.09 -32.05 -37.73
C ILE A 48 -27.39 -32.51 -37.07
N VAL A 49 -28.42 -32.63 -37.89
CA VAL A 49 -29.65 -33.36 -37.58
C VAL A 49 -29.34 -34.85 -37.74
N ARG A 50 -29.68 -35.69 -36.76
CA ARG A 50 -30.62 -36.82 -36.88
C ARG A 50 -30.37 -37.96 -35.88
N LEU A 51 -31.45 -38.23 -35.14
CA LEU A 51 -31.99 -39.53 -34.72
C LEU A 51 -31.24 -40.43 -33.71
N LEU A 52 -31.89 -40.59 -32.54
CA LEU A 52 -32.18 -41.83 -31.80
C LEU A 52 -31.02 -42.80 -31.44
N SER A 53 -30.67 -42.83 -30.15
CA SER A 53 -30.29 -44.05 -29.36
C SER A 53 -30.26 -43.65 -27.88
N VAL A 54 -31.28 -43.99 -27.07
CA VAL A 54 -31.44 -45.25 -26.30
C VAL A 54 -30.28 -45.54 -25.32
N ILE A 55 -30.51 -45.13 -24.06
CA ILE A 55 -30.10 -45.68 -22.75
C ILE A 55 -28.80 -46.50 -22.66
N THR A 56 -27.80 -45.97 -21.94
CA THR A 56 -26.99 -46.78 -20.99
C THR A 56 -26.46 -45.89 -19.86
N GLY A 57 -26.81 -46.21 -18.62
CA GLY A 57 -26.40 -45.47 -17.43
C GLY A 57 -24.89 -45.56 -17.21
N LEU A 58 -24.23 -44.40 -17.18
CA LEU A 58 -22.82 -44.27 -16.82
C LEU A 58 -22.74 -43.81 -15.36
N LEU A 59 -22.36 -44.72 -14.48
CA LEU A 59 -22.10 -44.47 -13.07
C LEU A 59 -20.89 -43.54 -12.95
N PHE A 60 -21.13 -42.23 -12.86
CA PHE A 60 -20.07 -41.24 -12.67
C PHE A 60 -19.60 -41.30 -11.21
N THR A 61 -18.47 -41.97 -10.98
CA THR A 61 -17.82 -42.02 -9.67
C THR A 61 -17.31 -40.62 -9.31
N MET A 62 -17.98 -39.94 -8.39
CA MET A 62 -17.48 -38.72 -7.76
C MET A 62 -16.25 -39.07 -6.93
N GLY A 63 -15.06 -38.96 -7.53
CA GLY A 63 -13.81 -38.92 -6.78
C GLY A 63 -13.70 -37.63 -5.97
N PRO A 64 -13.05 -37.65 -4.79
CA PRO A 64 -12.86 -36.46 -3.99
C PRO A 64 -12.00 -35.44 -4.76
N THR A 65 -12.54 -34.25 -4.98
CA THR A 65 -11.75 -33.13 -5.50
C THR A 65 -10.73 -32.72 -4.43
N PRO A 66 -9.43 -32.62 -4.75
CA PRO A 66 -8.49 -32.03 -3.83
C PRO A 66 -8.90 -30.55 -3.60
N PRO A 67 -8.75 -30.02 -2.37
CA PRO A 67 -9.02 -28.62 -2.13
C PRO A 67 -8.06 -27.78 -2.97
N VAL A 68 -8.60 -27.03 -3.93
CA VAL A 68 -7.87 -25.98 -4.63
C VAL A 68 -7.53 -24.93 -3.58
N ARG A 69 -6.27 -24.90 -3.15
CA ARG A 69 -5.75 -23.78 -2.37
C ARG A 69 -5.71 -22.61 -3.33
N ALA A 70 -6.62 -21.66 -3.17
CA ALA A 70 -6.48 -20.36 -3.81
C ALA A 70 -5.19 -19.75 -3.25
N GLU A 71 -4.09 -19.85 -4.01
CA GLU A 71 -2.93 -19.02 -3.73
C GLU A 71 -3.41 -17.58 -3.85
N PRO A 72 -3.22 -16.74 -2.83
CA PRO A 72 -3.59 -15.34 -2.94
C PRO A 72 -2.82 -14.75 -4.11
N SER A 73 -3.50 -14.57 -5.24
CA SER A 73 -3.04 -13.66 -6.28
C SER A 73 -3.14 -12.29 -5.65
N MET A 74 -2.08 -11.87 -4.97
CA MET A 74 -2.03 -10.56 -4.35
C MET A 74 -1.07 -9.69 -5.14
N PRO A 75 -1.56 -9.05 -6.23
CA PRO A 75 -0.94 -7.86 -6.81
C PRO A 75 -0.55 -6.80 -5.76
N MET A 76 -1.12 -6.88 -4.55
CA MET A 76 -0.94 -5.94 -3.44
C MET A 76 -0.02 -6.41 -2.31
N ALA A 77 0.46 -7.66 -2.28
CA ALA A 77 1.22 -8.17 -1.13
C ALA A 77 2.55 -7.43 -0.93
N GLN A 78 3.30 -7.18 -2.00
CA GLN A 78 4.58 -6.47 -1.91
C GLN A 78 4.42 -4.98 -1.56
N PRO A 79 3.50 -4.20 -2.18
CA PRO A 79 3.20 -2.84 -1.72
C PRO A 79 2.78 -2.78 -0.25
N HIS A 80 1.94 -3.72 0.20
CA HIS A 80 1.53 -3.80 1.60
C HIS A 80 2.73 -4.12 2.51
N ALA A 81 3.57 -5.07 2.11
CA ALA A 81 4.80 -5.42 2.84
C ALA A 81 5.78 -4.24 2.95
N ALA A 82 5.96 -3.47 1.87
CA ALA A 82 6.80 -2.29 1.85
C ALA A 82 6.27 -1.22 2.82
N ASN A 83 4.96 -0.97 2.81
CA ASN A 83 4.32 -0.05 3.75
C ASN A 83 4.49 -0.51 5.20
N LEU A 84 4.30 -1.80 5.47
CA LEU A 84 4.47 -2.37 6.80
C LEU A 84 5.93 -2.27 7.29
N ALA A 85 6.89 -2.56 6.42
CA ALA A 85 8.32 -2.43 6.72
C ALA A 85 8.71 -0.96 7.00
N ARG A 86 8.20 -0.02 6.21
CA ARG A 86 8.41 1.42 6.41
C ARG A 86 7.88 1.89 7.75
N MET A 87 6.61 1.61 8.05
CA MET A 87 6.00 1.98 9.34
C MET A 87 6.75 1.34 10.52
N ARG A 88 7.22 0.10 10.36
CA ARG A 88 8.01 -0.58 11.38
C ARG A 88 9.33 0.14 11.66
N ALA A 89 10.07 0.56 10.63
CA ALA A 89 11.30 1.32 10.81
C ALA A 89 11.05 2.71 11.41
N GLU A 90 10.02 3.43 10.95
CA GLU A 90 9.65 4.73 11.50
C GLU A 90 9.27 4.62 12.99
N SER A 91 8.49 3.62 13.38
CA SER A 91 8.14 3.38 14.79
C SER A 91 9.35 3.03 15.67
N LEU A 92 10.30 2.23 15.16
CA LEU A 92 11.51 1.87 15.90
C LEU A 92 12.44 3.05 16.15
N ASN A 93 12.40 4.05 15.26
CA ASN A 93 13.36 5.15 15.23
C ASN A 93 12.77 6.48 15.72
N GLY A 94 11.78 6.42 16.61
CA GLY A 94 11.22 7.61 17.27
C GLY A 94 10.08 8.29 16.51
N GLY A 95 9.47 7.59 15.54
CA GLY A 95 8.31 8.08 14.78
C GLY A 95 8.66 9.10 13.70
N LEU A 96 7.62 9.56 12.99
CA LEU A 96 7.75 10.46 11.83
C LEU A 96 8.35 11.84 12.16
N THR A 97 8.34 12.25 13.43
CA THR A 97 8.98 13.49 13.90
C THR A 97 10.50 13.37 13.98
N SER A 98 11.02 12.16 14.17
CA SER A 98 12.45 11.89 14.40
C SER A 98 13.10 11.15 13.24
N TYR A 99 12.33 10.38 12.47
CA TYR A 99 12.85 9.51 11.42
C TYR A 99 11.93 9.42 10.21
N ARG A 100 12.53 9.44 9.03
CA ARG A 100 11.92 9.17 7.73
C ARG A 100 12.76 8.13 7.01
N ALA A 101 12.11 7.07 6.54
CA ALA A 101 12.73 6.08 5.67
C ALA A 101 13.15 6.73 4.33
N ALA A 102 14.05 6.08 3.59
CA ALA A 102 14.46 6.54 2.27
C ALA A 102 13.30 6.59 1.26
N GLY A 103 13.41 7.48 0.28
CA GLY A 103 12.44 7.73 -0.78
C GLY A 103 11.99 6.46 -1.51
N CYS A 104 12.93 5.52 -1.73
CA CYS A 104 12.66 4.21 -2.33
C CYS A 104 11.52 3.43 -1.62
N MET A 105 11.30 3.63 -0.33
CA MET A 105 10.26 2.95 0.45
C MET A 105 8.86 3.51 0.22
N TYR A 106 8.75 4.68 -0.41
CA TYR A 106 7.48 5.32 -0.76
C TYR A 106 7.02 4.98 -2.19
N GLU A 107 7.86 4.31 -2.98
CA GLU A 107 7.49 3.78 -4.29
C GLU A 107 6.62 2.52 -4.14
N THR A 108 5.76 2.25 -5.13
CA THR A 108 4.92 1.05 -5.16
C THR A 108 5.77 -0.22 -5.05
N GLY A 109 5.63 -0.92 -3.91
CA GLY A 109 6.38 -2.15 -3.63
C GLY A 109 7.86 -1.94 -3.30
N ALA A 110 8.34 -0.70 -3.20
CA ALA A 110 9.71 -0.34 -2.81
C ALA A 110 10.80 -1.14 -3.55
N ARG A 111 10.68 -1.30 -4.87
CA ARG A 111 11.55 -2.18 -5.67
C ARG A 111 13.04 -1.87 -5.50
N ALA A 112 13.42 -0.60 -5.41
CA ALA A 112 14.80 -0.19 -5.22
C ALA A 112 15.38 -0.53 -3.83
N CYS A 113 14.52 -0.77 -2.84
CA CYS A 113 14.90 -1.12 -1.47
C CYS A 113 14.50 -2.56 -1.08
N LEU A 114 13.99 -3.33 -2.04
CA LEU A 114 13.73 -4.76 -1.90
C LEU A 114 15.03 -5.53 -2.14
N VAL A 115 15.48 -6.26 -1.12
CA VAL A 115 16.67 -7.13 -1.19
C VAL A 115 16.30 -8.52 -1.68
N SER A 116 15.17 -9.06 -1.22
CA SER A 116 14.72 -10.39 -1.63
C SER A 116 13.20 -10.53 -1.60
N SER A 117 12.69 -11.38 -2.48
CA SER A 117 11.29 -11.80 -2.55
C SER A 117 11.27 -13.31 -2.76
N THR A 118 11.04 -14.06 -1.69
CA THR A 118 10.95 -15.53 -1.74
C THR A 118 9.49 -15.97 -1.75
N SER A 119 9.24 -17.28 -1.73
CA SER A 119 7.90 -17.83 -1.48
C SER A 119 7.42 -17.56 -0.05
N GLU A 120 8.33 -17.29 0.89
CA GLU A 120 8.01 -17.16 2.32
C GLU A 120 7.93 -15.70 2.78
N SER A 121 8.72 -14.80 2.18
CA SER A 121 8.89 -13.44 2.71
C SER A 121 9.35 -12.40 1.68
N PHE A 122 9.24 -11.13 2.09
CA PHE A 122 9.93 -10.00 1.49
C PHE A 122 10.97 -9.47 2.48
N THR A 123 12.18 -9.18 2.00
CA THR A 123 13.21 -8.49 2.79
C THR A 123 13.48 -7.12 2.19
N PHE A 124 13.31 -6.09 2.99
CA PHE A 124 13.63 -4.71 2.63
C PHE A 124 14.86 -4.25 3.40
N ARG A 125 15.77 -3.53 2.72
CA ARG A 125 16.90 -2.86 3.36
C ARG A 125 17.00 -1.43 2.82
N PHE A 126 17.00 -0.47 3.72
CA PHE A 126 16.99 0.94 3.37
C PHE A 126 17.63 1.77 4.46
N ARG A 127 18.12 2.94 4.07
CA ARG A 127 18.61 3.97 4.98
C ARG A 127 17.47 4.89 5.40
N GLY A 128 17.69 5.67 6.45
CA GLY A 128 16.79 6.75 6.84
C GLY A 128 17.46 7.69 7.84
N GLY A 129 16.77 8.77 8.17
CA GLY A 129 17.27 9.80 9.07
C GLY A 129 16.21 10.83 9.44
N ALA A 130 16.62 11.93 10.05
CA ALA A 130 15.72 13.01 10.45
C ALA A 130 14.88 13.53 9.27
N PRO A 131 13.64 14.01 9.48
CA PRO A 131 12.87 14.64 8.42
C PRO A 131 13.70 15.68 7.66
N GLY A 132 13.72 15.58 6.33
CA GLY A 132 14.57 16.44 5.50
C GLY A 132 15.96 15.86 5.15
N TRP A 133 16.36 14.70 5.69
CA TRP A 133 17.73 14.17 5.53
C TRP A 133 18.16 13.94 4.08
N GLU A 134 17.23 13.55 3.20
CA GLU A 134 17.52 13.34 1.77
C GLU A 134 17.71 14.65 1.01
N GLN A 135 17.09 15.73 1.48
CA GLN A 135 17.16 17.05 0.85
C GLN A 135 18.45 17.81 1.22
N GLN A 136 19.20 17.34 2.22
CA GLN A 136 20.50 17.90 2.57
C GLN A 136 21.52 17.69 1.45
N LYS A 137 22.55 18.55 1.40
CA LYS A 137 23.63 18.48 0.41
C LYS A 137 24.97 18.37 1.14
N PRO A 138 25.60 17.17 1.21
CA PRO A 138 25.09 15.87 0.74
C PRO A 138 23.95 15.33 1.62
N PRO A 139 23.17 14.33 1.15
CA PRO A 139 22.19 13.62 1.97
C PRO A 139 22.85 13.02 3.22
N LYS A 140 22.17 13.12 4.37
CA LYS A 140 22.71 12.67 5.67
C LYS A 140 21.82 11.64 6.37
N PRO A 141 21.79 10.38 5.89
CA PRO A 141 21.11 9.31 6.63
C PRO A 141 21.79 9.10 7.99
N SER A 142 21.02 8.66 8.98
CA SER A 142 21.53 8.35 10.32
C SER A 142 21.57 6.85 10.61
N LEU A 143 20.65 6.07 10.02
CA LEU A 143 20.51 4.64 10.28
C LEU A 143 20.28 3.86 8.99
N GLU A 144 20.59 2.57 9.07
CA GLU A 144 20.15 1.55 8.14
C GLU A 144 19.25 0.54 8.87
N THR A 145 18.16 0.16 8.20
CA THR A 145 17.20 -0.81 8.72
C THR A 145 17.01 -1.94 7.70
N THR A 146 16.99 -3.18 8.18
CA THR A 146 16.54 -4.36 7.42
C THR A 146 15.31 -4.94 8.09
N VAL A 147 14.24 -5.14 7.33
CA VAL A 147 12.97 -5.68 7.81
C VAL A 147 12.54 -6.85 6.94
N VAL A 148 12.13 -7.94 7.57
CA VAL A 148 11.57 -9.13 6.91
C VAL A 148 10.07 -9.17 7.19
N VAL A 149 9.28 -9.30 6.13
CA VAL A 149 7.81 -9.29 6.16
C VAL A 149 7.29 -10.57 5.50
N SER A 150 6.17 -11.10 5.99
CA SER A 150 5.53 -12.28 5.42
C SER A 150 5.17 -12.10 3.95
N LYS A 151 5.09 -13.21 3.19
CA LYS A 151 4.80 -13.16 1.75
C LYS A 151 3.44 -12.56 1.41
N ASP A 152 2.47 -12.65 2.30
CA ASP A 152 1.16 -12.01 2.17
C ASP A 152 1.20 -10.50 2.50
N GLY A 153 2.34 -10.02 3.00
CA GLY A 153 2.61 -8.64 3.37
C GLY A 153 2.02 -8.22 4.71
N THR A 154 1.36 -9.10 5.47
CA THR A 154 0.52 -8.70 6.61
C THR A 154 1.24 -8.67 7.95
N ARG A 155 2.42 -9.28 8.06
CA ARG A 155 3.10 -9.47 9.35
C ARG A 155 4.61 -9.24 9.25
N ILE A 156 5.14 -8.49 10.23
CA ILE A 156 6.58 -8.41 10.44
C ILE A 156 7.07 -9.77 10.97
N LEU A 157 7.98 -10.39 10.25
CA LEU A 157 8.62 -11.64 10.67
C LEU A 157 9.87 -11.35 11.52
N ALA A 158 10.68 -10.37 11.11
CA ALA A 158 11.89 -9.99 11.84
C ALA A 158 12.36 -8.57 11.47
N VAL A 159 13.21 -8.00 12.32
CA VAL A 159 14.03 -6.81 12.01
C VAL A 159 15.50 -7.20 12.24
N PRO A 160 16.15 -7.86 11.27
CA PRO A 160 17.52 -8.36 11.45
C PRO A 160 18.55 -7.25 11.72
N TYR A 161 18.25 -6.01 11.31
CA TYR A 161 19.12 -4.88 11.55
C TYR A 161 18.35 -3.57 11.70
N ASN A 162 18.75 -2.74 12.68
CA ASN A 162 18.34 -1.36 12.82
C ASN A 162 19.43 -0.60 13.60
N GLY A 163 20.31 0.11 12.91
CA GLY A 163 21.49 0.68 13.56
C GLY A 163 22.34 1.59 12.65
N PRO A 164 23.58 1.91 13.06
CA PRO A 164 24.50 2.73 12.29
C PRO A 164 24.69 2.24 10.85
N ILE A 165 25.03 3.15 9.94
CA ILE A 165 25.21 2.79 8.53
C ILE A 165 26.42 1.84 8.37
N ARG A 166 26.25 0.81 7.53
CA ARG A 166 27.27 -0.16 7.14
C ARG A 166 27.66 0.02 5.68
#